data_AF-A0A543CSA2-F1
#
_entry.id   AF-A0A543CSA2-F1
#
_cell.length_a   1.000
_cell.length_b   1.000
_cell.length_c   1.000
_cell.angle_alpha   90.00
_cell.angle_beta   90.00
_cell.angle_gamma   90.00
#
_symmetry.space_group_name_H-M   'P 1'
#
loop_
_entity.id
_entity.type
_entity.pdbx_description
1 polymer ?
#
loop_
_entity_poly.entity_id
_entity_poly.type
_entity_poly.pdbx_seq_one_letter_code
_entity_poly.pdbx_strand_id
1 'polypeptide(L)' 'MTTEQDQPADSRYELLKQLGEQERQMTRQLHDLRAEFAHLVTRLLPMHSPRTRIDEVVAASGYSRTLIEALRAGNHPWLR' A
#
# COMPACT_ATOMS: atom_id res chain seq x y z
N MET A 1 16.16 -13.95 -50.28
CA MET A 1 16.47 -12.82 -49.38
C MET A 1 15.17 -12.10 -49.08
N THR A 2 14.60 -12.33 -47.90
CA THR A 2 13.55 -11.49 -47.28
C THR A 2 13.57 -11.82 -45.79
N THR A 3 14.60 -11.32 -45.11
CA THR A 3 14.67 -11.27 -43.65
C THR A 3 14.25 -9.88 -43.25
N GLU A 4 12.97 -9.64 -43.08
CA GLU A 4 12.47 -8.37 -42.56
C GLU A 4 11.10 -8.60 -41.95
N GLN A 5 10.96 -8.18 -40.68
CA GLN A 5 9.74 -8.08 -39.88
C GLN A 5 9.30 -9.36 -39.15
N ASP A 6 9.85 -9.59 -37.94
CA ASP A 6 9.07 -10.22 -36.86
C ASP A 6 9.56 -9.89 -35.43
N GLN A 7 10.70 -9.21 -35.24
CA GLN A 7 11.33 -9.09 -33.92
C GLN A 7 10.97 -7.90 -32.97
N PRO A 8 10.29 -6.80 -33.37
CA PRO A 8 10.03 -5.70 -32.43
C PRO A 8 8.71 -5.83 -31.63
N ALA A 9 7.73 -6.60 -32.11
CA ALA A 9 6.41 -6.72 -31.47
C ALA A 9 6.44 -7.59 -30.21
N ASP A 10 7.13 -8.74 -30.28
CA ASP A 10 7.26 -9.67 -29.15
C ASP A 10 8.05 -9.08 -27.97
N SER A 11 9.10 -8.30 -28.28
CA SER A 11 9.90 -7.61 -27.25
C SER A 11 9.09 -6.56 -26.50
N ARG A 12 8.23 -5.81 -27.20
CA ARG A 12 7.35 -4.80 -26.58
C ARG A 12 6.23 -5.45 -25.77
N TYR A 13 5.67 -6.56 -26.26
CA TYR A 13 4.64 -7.31 -25.56
C TYR A 13 5.17 -7.91 -24.24
N GLU A 14 6.35 -8.53 -24.28
CA GLU A 14 6.99 -9.07 -23.06
C GLU A 14 7.34 -7.97 -22.06
N LEU A 15 7.80 -6.80 -22.52
CA LEU A 15 8.04 -5.64 -21.63
C LEU A 15 6.74 -5.17 -20.95
N LEU A 16 5.64 -5.04 -21.70
CA LEU A 16 4.34 -4.64 -21.14
C LEU A 16 3.83 -5.66 -20.12
N LYS A 17 4.03 -6.95 -20.39
CA LYS A 17 3.68 -8.02 -19.47
C LYS A 17 4.50 -7.97 -18.18
N GLN A 18 5.81 -7.71 -18.28
CA GLN A 18 6.69 -7.52 -17.11
C GLN A 18 6.28 -6.31 -16.28
N LEU A 19 6.00 -5.17 -16.92
CA LEU A 19 5.52 -3.96 -16.24
C LEU A 19 4.18 -4.23 -15.54
N GLY A 20 3.23 -4.90 -16.20
CA GLY A 20 1.96 -5.26 -15.59
C GLY A 20 2.10 -6.20 -14.38
N GLU A 21 3.08 -7.12 -14.40
CA GLU A 21 3.37 -7.95 -13.22
C GLU A 21 4.03 -7.16 -12.10
N GLN A 22 4.95 -6.24 -12.42
CA GLN A 22 5.54 -5.34 -11.42
C GLN A 22 4.49 -4.44 -10.76
N GLU A 23 3.54 -3.91 -11.52
CA GLU A 23 2.42 -3.13 -10.98
C GLU A 23 1.55 -3.96 -10.04
N ARG A 24 1.22 -5.21 -10.43
CA ARG A 24 0.48 -6.13 -9.57
C ARG A 24 1.26 -6.47 -8.30
N GLN A 25 2.56 -6.71 -8.41
CA GLN A 25 3.42 -6.99 -7.27
C GLN A 25 3.50 -5.80 -6.32
N MET A 26 3.73 -4.59 -6.85
CA MET A 26 3.76 -3.36 -6.06
C MET A 26 2.42 -3.10 -5.37
N THR A 27 1.31 -3.35 -6.06
CA THR A 27 -0.04 -3.22 -5.48
C THR A 27 -0.23 -4.17 -4.31
N ARG A 28 0.21 -5.43 -4.41
CA ARG A 28 0.18 -6.39 -3.30
C ARG A 28 1.06 -5.93 -2.13
N GLN A 29 2.29 -5.49 -2.41
CA GLN A 29 3.20 -4.99 -1.38
C GLN A 29 2.63 -3.79 -0.63
N LEU A 30 2.02 -2.84 -1.36
CA LEU A 30 1.34 -1.70 -0.76
C LEU A 30 0.14 -2.12 0.08
N HIS A 31 -0.65 -3.08 -0.41
CA HIS A 31 -1.78 -3.62 0.34
C HIS A 31 -1.33 -4.26 1.66
N ASP A 32 -0.27 -5.09 1.63
CA ASP A 32 0.23 -5.79 2.80
C ASP A 32 0.82 -4.81 3.83
N LEU A 33 1.63 -3.85 3.39
CA LEU A 33 2.17 -2.81 4.25
C LEU A 33 1.07 -1.98 4.92
N ARG A 34 0.01 -1.67 4.17
CA ARG A 34 -1.17 -0.96 4.68
C ARG A 34 -1.91 -1.77 5.74
N ALA A 35 -2.05 -3.08 5.54
CA ALA A 35 -2.65 -3.97 6.52
C ALA A 35 -1.80 -4.08 7.80
N GLU A 36 -0.48 -4.22 7.65
CA GLU A 36 0.46 -4.23 8.79
C GLU A 36 0.41 -2.93 9.58
N PHE A 37 0.40 -1.78 8.90
CA PHE A 37 0.28 -0.49 9.54
C PHE A 37 -1.02 -0.38 10.35
N ALA A 38 -2.15 -0.82 9.79
CA ALA A 38 -3.41 -0.83 10.52
C ALA A 38 -3.39 -1.74 11.76
N HIS A 39 -2.76 -2.90 11.66
CA HIS A 39 -2.55 -3.80 12.80
C HIS A 39 -1.66 -3.17 13.88
N LEU A 40 -0.62 -2.45 13.47
CA LEU A 40 0.26 -1.75 14.40
C LEU A 40 -0.49 -0.65 15.15
N VAL A 41 -1.28 0.17 14.43
CA VAL A 41 -2.08 1.25 15.03
C VAL A 41 -3.07 0.71 16.05
N THR A 42 -3.79 -0.36 15.74
CA THR A 42 -4.78 -0.95 16.67
C THR A 42 -4.12 -1.57 17.91
N ARG A 43 -2.89 -2.12 17.79
CA ARG A 43 -2.11 -2.60 18.94
C ARG A 43 -1.56 -1.47 19.82
N LEU A 44 -1.07 -0.40 19.21
CA LEU A 44 -0.50 0.75 19.94
C LEU A 44 -1.57 1.64 20.56
N LEU A 45 -2.73 1.75 19.91
CA LEU A 45 -3.83 2.62 20.30
C LEU A 45 -5.13 1.82 20.54
N PRO A 46 -5.22 1.03 21.62
CA PRO A 46 -6.49 0.44 22.02
C PRO A 46 -7.56 1.52 22.29
N MET A 47 -8.84 1.13 22.26
CA MET A 47 -9.98 2.06 22.31
C MET A 47 -10.08 2.94 23.56
N HIS A 48 -9.38 2.62 24.64
CA HIS A 48 -9.31 3.44 25.86
C HIS A 48 -8.06 4.33 25.92
N SER A 49 -7.25 4.39 24.86
CA SER A 49 -5.99 5.15 24.85
C SER A 49 -6.24 6.65 25.07
N PRO A 50 -5.43 7.31 25.90
CA PRO A 50 -5.53 8.74 26.13
C PRO A 50 -5.17 9.51 24.86
N ARG A 51 -5.70 10.73 24.74
CA ARG A 51 -5.48 11.60 23.57
C ARG A 51 -4.01 11.90 23.31
N THR A 52 -3.19 12.03 24.36
CA THR A 52 -1.74 12.25 24.27
C THR A 52 -1.03 11.14 23.50
N ARG A 53 -1.43 9.87 23.70
CA ARG A 53 -0.83 8.74 22.99
C ARG A 53 -1.20 8.74 21.50
N ILE A 54 -2.41 9.21 21.15
CA ILE A 54 -2.80 9.39 19.74
C ILE A 54 -1.85 10.41 19.08
N ASP A 55 -1.54 11.49 19.79
CA ASP A 55 -0.69 12.57 19.27
C ASP A 55 0.77 12.13 19.10
N GLU A 56 1.27 11.28 20.00
CA GLU A 56 2.58 10.63 19.86
C GLU A 56 2.64 9.76 18.59
N VAL A 57 1.60 8.96 18.33
CA VAL A 57 1.54 8.11 17.14
C VAL A 57 1.40 8.95 15.87
N VAL A 58 0.64 10.04 15.89
CA VAL A 58 0.54 10.99 14.78
C VAL A 58 1.91 11.62 14.48
N ALA A 59 2.61 12.10 15.51
CA ALA A 59 3.93 12.70 15.36
C ALA A 59 4.98 11.69 14.86
N ALA A 60 4.97 10.46 15.38
CA ALA A 60 5.93 9.42 15.00
C ALA A 60 5.68 8.87 13.59
N SER A 61 4.41 8.77 13.18
CA SER A 61 4.05 8.16 11.90
C SER A 61 3.95 9.15 10.73
N GLY A 62 3.82 10.45 11.01
CA GLY A 62 3.63 11.48 9.99
C GLY A 62 2.25 11.46 9.31
N TYR A 63 1.36 10.54 9.72
CA TYR A 63 0.00 10.45 9.18
C TYR A 63 -0.96 11.42 9.87
N SER A 64 -2.03 11.78 9.16
CA SER A 64 -3.07 12.64 9.72
C SER A 64 -3.77 11.97 10.91
N ARG A 65 -4.17 12.78 11.90
CA ARG A 65 -4.96 12.30 13.05
C ARG A 65 -6.21 11.55 12.60
N THR A 66 -6.90 12.04 11.58
CA THR A 66 -8.10 11.41 11.01
C THR A 66 -7.85 9.98 10.52
N LEU A 67 -6.71 9.73 9.88
CA LEU A 67 -6.35 8.39 9.43
C LEU A 67 -6.07 7.47 10.62
N ILE A 68 -5.28 7.93 11.60
CA ILE A 68 -4.97 7.15 12.80
C ILE A 68 -6.24 6.81 13.59
N GLU A 69 -7.16 7.75 13.74
CA GLU A 69 -8.45 7.54 14.41
C GLU A 69 -9.35 6.57 13.62
N ALA A 70 -9.40 6.67 12.29
CA ALA A 70 -10.14 5.73 11.46
C ALA A 70 -9.59 4.29 11.61
N LEU A 71 -8.28 4.12 11.52
CA LEU A 71 -7.62 2.82 11.67
C LEU A 71 -7.83 2.24 13.06
N ARG A 72 -7.75 3.07 14.12
CA ARG A 72 -8.09 2.66 15.49
C ARG A 72 -9.53 2.16 15.60
N ALA A 73 -10.47 2.80 14.90
CA ALA A 73 -11.87 2.40 14.89
C ALA A 73 -12.15 1.14 14.03
N GLY A 74 -11.12 0.52 13.43
CA GLY A 74 -11.28 -0.61 12.51
C GLY A 74 -11.77 -0.22 11.12
N ASN A 75 -11.82 1.09 10.81
CA ASN A 75 -12.13 1.56 9.47
C ASN A 75 -10.84 1.60 8.65
N HIS A 76 -10.76 0.74 7.63
CA HIS A 76 -9.62 0.67 6.72
C HIS A 76 -9.94 1.40 5.40
N PRO A 77 -9.63 2.71 5.27
CA PRO A 77 -9.99 3.50 4.09
C PRO A 77 -9.35 3.00 2.78
N TRP A 78 -8.34 2.14 2.89
CA TRP A 78 -7.56 1.63 1.76
C TRP A 78 -7.94 0.21 1.32
N LEU A 79 -8.80 -0.48 2.08
CA LEU A 79 -9.26 -1.84 1.79
C LEU A 79 -10.63 -1.85 1.09
N ARG A 80 -11.02 -0.72 0.48
CA ARG A 80 -12.23 -0.61 -0.35
C ARG A 80 -11.97 -1.07 -1.77
#